data_AF-A0A3A9J740-F1
#
_entry.id   AF-A0A3A9J740-F1
#
_cell.length_a   1.000
_cell.length_b   1.000
_cell.length_c   1.000
_cell.angle_alpha   90.00
_cell.angle_beta   90.00
_cell.angle_gamma   90.00
#
_symmetry.space_group_name_H-M   'P 1'
#
loop_
_entity.id
_entity.type
_entity.pdbx_description
1 polymer ?
#
loop_
_entity_poly.entity_id
_entity_poly.type
_entity_poly.pdbx_seq_one_letter_code
_entity_poly.pdbx_strand_id
1 'polypeptide(L)'
;MLRYLDNNASVGRNSPRRRGRGTVNENLAREIMELHTLGVDGGYTQADVTAFAAALSGWTAGVWAPAPSDTLGTFFAAEQHDPGPKRVLGQTYVQDGPDQAVAVLRDLARHPSTIHHVSRRLAAHFLGDDLPPAVLSDLEETWRRTDGDLRAVTEALLRRPESTTMAVVKRRPPMEFIMAACRVLGHAAPAGPLLRDLGAMGQSVFSANSPKGWPEENNAWVAPDGIRTRLDWSMNVAARMQDLADPRTLAEQAFGSVLTEPTRQAIARAESPKRGIAILLMSSEMQRR
;
A
#
# COMPACT_ATOMS: atom_id res chain seq x y z
N MET A 1 -11.19 -5.80 -2.93
CA MET A 1 -11.97 -4.55 -2.99
C MET A 1 -13.45 -4.79 -3.26
N LEU A 2 -13.87 -5.34 -4.42
CA LEU A 2 -15.30 -5.56 -4.71
C LEU A 2 -16.08 -6.27 -3.60
N ARG A 3 -15.51 -7.32 -2.99
CA ARG A 3 -16.12 -7.99 -1.83
C ARG A 3 -15.90 -7.25 -0.51
N TYR A 4 -14.69 -6.74 -0.28
CA TYR A 4 -14.34 -6.08 0.99
C TYR A 4 -15.16 -4.80 1.23
N LEU A 5 -15.59 -4.15 0.16
CA LEU A 5 -16.44 -2.96 0.16
C LEU A 5 -17.86 -3.25 -0.33
N ASP A 6 -18.25 -4.53 -0.33
CA ASP A 6 -19.61 -5.00 -0.60
C ASP A 6 -20.23 -4.53 -1.93
N ASN A 7 -19.40 -4.23 -2.94
CA ASN A 7 -19.86 -3.91 -4.30
C ASN A 7 -20.47 -5.12 -5.01
N ASN A 8 -20.07 -6.34 -4.62
CA ASN A 8 -20.69 -7.58 -5.12
C ASN A 8 -22.18 -7.70 -4.77
N ALA A 9 -22.67 -6.92 -3.79
CA ALA A 9 -24.08 -6.80 -3.44
C ALA A 9 -24.74 -5.52 -4.03
N SER A 10 -23.98 -4.68 -4.72
CA SER A 10 -24.45 -3.42 -5.31
C SER A 10 -25.28 -3.70 -6.56
N VAL A 11 -26.57 -3.35 -6.50
CA VAL A 11 -27.51 -3.54 -7.61
C VAL A 11 -28.11 -2.19 -7.97
N GLY A 12 -27.98 -1.80 -9.24
CA GLY A 12 -28.53 -0.56 -9.78
C GLY A 12 -30.01 -0.39 -9.47
N ARG A 13 -30.41 0.83 -9.10
CA ARG A 13 -31.81 1.16 -8.78
C ARG A 13 -32.72 0.90 -9.98
N ASN A 14 -32.20 1.14 -11.18
CA ASN A 14 -32.90 0.94 -12.45
C ASN A 14 -32.51 -0.38 -13.14
N SER A 15 -31.80 -1.28 -12.45
CA SER A 15 -31.31 -2.51 -13.09
C SER A 15 -32.45 -3.45 -13.48
N PRO A 16 -32.28 -4.27 -14.53
CA PRO A 16 -33.26 -5.30 -14.90
C PRO A 16 -33.60 -6.26 -13.75
N ARG A 17 -32.62 -6.62 -12.91
CA ARG A 17 -32.78 -7.58 -11.80
C ARG A 17 -33.64 -7.06 -10.66
N ARG A 18 -33.60 -5.76 -10.34
CA ARG A 18 -34.32 -5.15 -9.20
C ARG A 18 -34.85 -3.76 -9.52
N ARG A 19 -35.56 -3.62 -10.64
CA ARG A 19 -36.14 -2.33 -11.06
C ARG A 19 -36.95 -1.66 -9.93
N GLY A 20 -36.50 -0.49 -9.48
CA GLY A 20 -37.10 0.29 -8.40
C GLY A 20 -36.83 -0.22 -6.97
N ARG A 21 -36.08 -1.31 -6.81
CA ARG A 21 -35.73 -1.93 -5.52
C ARG A 21 -34.23 -2.26 -5.39
N GLY A 22 -33.42 -1.85 -6.35
CA GLY A 22 -31.97 -1.97 -6.28
C GLY A 22 -31.39 -1.01 -5.24
N THR A 23 -30.37 -1.48 -4.52
CA THR A 23 -29.60 -0.66 -3.59
C THR A 23 -28.17 -0.61 -4.10
N VAL A 24 -27.73 0.58 -4.46
CA VAL A 24 -26.34 0.84 -4.84
C VAL A 24 -25.53 0.99 -3.56
N ASN A 25 -24.46 0.22 -3.44
CA ASN A 25 -23.50 0.36 -2.36
C ASN A 25 -22.44 1.41 -2.76
N GLU A 26 -22.33 2.46 -1.97
CA GLU A 26 -21.45 3.59 -2.25
C GLU A 26 -20.02 3.43 -1.74
N ASN A 27 -19.75 2.45 -0.88
CA ASN A 27 -18.47 2.33 -0.19
C ASN A 27 -17.32 2.23 -1.19
N LEU A 28 -17.41 1.37 -2.21
CA LEU A 28 -16.35 1.25 -3.21
C LEU A 28 -16.09 2.57 -3.97
N ALA A 29 -17.15 3.26 -4.39
CA ALA A 29 -17.01 4.54 -5.09
C ALA A 29 -16.34 5.58 -4.18
N ARG A 30 -16.78 5.66 -2.93
CA ARG A 30 -16.23 6.57 -1.92
C ARG A 30 -14.74 6.29 -1.70
N GLU A 31 -14.36 5.05 -1.41
CA GLU A 31 -12.96 4.71 -1.15
C GLU A 31 -12.07 4.96 -2.38
N ILE A 32 -12.57 4.70 -3.60
CA ILE A 32 -11.83 5.01 -4.83
C ILE A 32 -11.57 6.52 -4.92
N MET A 33 -12.61 7.34 -4.73
CA MET A 33 -12.49 8.81 -4.83
C MET A 33 -11.65 9.38 -3.69
N GLU A 34 -11.88 8.94 -2.46
CA GLU A 34 -11.28 9.48 -1.24
C GLU A 34 -9.86 8.99 -1.00
N LEU A 35 -9.63 7.67 -1.05
CA LEU A 35 -8.37 7.08 -0.59
C LEU A 35 -7.39 6.81 -1.73
N HIS A 36 -7.92 6.40 -2.88
CA HIS A 36 -7.12 5.85 -3.97
C HIS A 36 -6.90 6.81 -5.15
N THR A 37 -7.69 7.89 -5.25
CA THR A 37 -7.58 8.86 -6.34
C THR A 37 -7.53 10.30 -5.83
N LEU A 38 -8.66 10.99 -5.71
CA LEU A 38 -8.74 12.44 -5.53
C LEU A 38 -8.23 12.94 -4.18
N GLY A 39 -8.22 12.08 -3.14
CA GLY A 39 -7.98 12.51 -1.76
C GLY A 39 -9.26 13.00 -1.09
N VAL A 40 -9.25 13.09 0.24
CA VAL A 40 -10.42 13.54 1.04
C VAL A 40 -10.90 14.95 0.67
N ASP A 41 -9.98 15.84 0.32
CA ASP A 41 -10.26 17.20 -0.13
C ASP A 41 -10.30 17.32 -1.66
N GLY A 42 -10.59 16.20 -2.35
CA GLY A 42 -10.52 16.06 -3.79
C GLY A 42 -11.57 16.84 -4.59
N GLY A 43 -12.51 17.52 -3.91
CA GLY A 43 -13.52 18.38 -4.53
C GLY A 43 -14.76 17.66 -5.06
N TYR A 44 -14.95 16.38 -4.73
CA TYR A 44 -16.15 15.63 -5.08
C TYR A 44 -17.29 15.83 -4.08
N THR A 45 -18.51 15.63 -4.53
CA THR A 45 -19.72 15.70 -3.71
C THR A 45 -20.28 14.31 -3.41
N GLN A 46 -21.20 14.24 -2.45
CA GLN A 46 -21.97 13.03 -2.19
C GLN A 46 -22.73 12.54 -3.44
N ALA A 47 -23.20 13.47 -4.29
CA ALA A 47 -23.88 13.11 -5.53
C ALA A 47 -22.94 12.41 -6.53
N ASP A 48 -21.67 12.83 -6.58
CA ASP A 48 -20.65 12.18 -7.42
C ASP A 48 -20.36 10.76 -6.94
N VAL A 49 -20.29 10.55 -5.61
CA VAL A 49 -20.15 9.21 -5.02
C VAL A 49 -21.31 8.31 -5.41
N THR A 50 -22.55 8.77 -5.24
CA THR A 50 -23.75 8.00 -5.61
C THR A 50 -23.76 7.68 -7.11
N ALA A 51 -23.43 8.65 -7.97
CA ALA A 51 -23.42 8.48 -9.41
C ALA A 51 -22.32 7.52 -9.87
N PHE A 52 -21.12 7.60 -9.30
CA PHE A 52 -20.03 6.67 -9.59
C PHE A 52 -20.33 5.26 -9.07
N ALA A 53 -20.95 5.14 -7.89
CA ALA A 53 -21.41 3.85 -7.37
C ALA A 53 -22.45 3.20 -8.28
N ALA A 54 -23.34 4.00 -8.89
CA ALA A 54 -24.27 3.51 -9.91
C ALA A 54 -23.53 3.01 -11.16
N ALA A 55 -22.49 3.72 -11.62
CA ALA A 55 -21.65 3.25 -12.73
C ALA A 55 -20.89 1.95 -12.40
N LEU A 56 -20.48 1.77 -11.14
CA LEU A 56 -19.80 0.57 -10.63
C LEU A 56 -20.74 -0.62 -10.40
N SER A 57 -22.05 -0.41 -10.34
CA SER A 57 -23.01 -1.50 -10.18
C SER A 57 -22.90 -2.50 -11.35
N GLY A 58 -23.09 -3.78 -11.07
CA GLY A 58 -22.82 -4.86 -12.03
C GLY A 58 -21.39 -5.41 -11.96
N TRP A 59 -20.39 -4.65 -11.50
CA TRP A 59 -19.08 -5.23 -11.21
C TRP A 59 -19.12 -6.10 -9.95
N THR A 60 -18.83 -7.39 -10.12
CA THR A 60 -18.86 -8.38 -9.03
C THR A 60 -17.67 -9.35 -9.15
N ALA A 61 -17.59 -10.32 -8.23
CA ALA A 61 -16.53 -11.32 -8.23
C ALA A 61 -17.12 -12.74 -8.14
N GLY A 62 -16.61 -13.66 -8.97
CA GLY A 62 -17.06 -15.06 -9.10
C GLY A 62 -16.62 -15.98 -7.98
N VAL A 63 -15.99 -15.44 -6.93
CA VAL A 63 -15.78 -16.21 -5.71
C VAL A 63 -17.14 -16.26 -4.99
N TRP A 64 -17.86 -17.37 -5.12
CA TRP A 64 -19.12 -17.71 -4.43
C TRP A 64 -20.44 -17.14 -4.98
N ALA A 65 -20.45 -16.50 -6.16
CA ALA A 65 -21.67 -16.17 -6.91
C ALA A 65 -21.82 -17.09 -8.13
N PRO A 66 -23.05 -17.40 -8.61
CA PRO A 66 -23.22 -18.09 -9.88
C PRO A 66 -22.67 -17.22 -11.01
N ALA A 67 -21.42 -17.45 -11.39
CA ALA A 67 -20.76 -16.82 -12.52
C ALA A 67 -21.08 -17.59 -13.81
N PRO A 68 -21.10 -16.94 -14.99
CA PRO A 68 -21.32 -17.60 -16.28
C PRO A 68 -20.30 -18.70 -16.66
N SER A 69 -19.22 -18.87 -15.89
CA SER A 69 -18.28 -20.01 -15.93
C SER A 69 -17.39 -20.00 -14.67
N ASP A 70 -16.46 -20.97 -14.53
CA ASP A 70 -15.38 -21.14 -13.52
C ASP A 70 -14.41 -19.95 -13.33
N THR A 71 -14.91 -18.72 -13.47
CA THR A 71 -14.14 -17.49 -13.37
C THR A 71 -13.88 -17.19 -11.90
N LEU A 72 -12.77 -17.71 -11.38
CA LEU A 72 -12.13 -17.21 -10.18
C LEU A 72 -11.61 -15.79 -10.48
N GLY A 73 -12.48 -14.79 -10.46
CA GLY A 73 -12.12 -13.44 -10.87
C GLY A 73 -13.26 -12.42 -10.82
N THR A 74 -12.96 -11.20 -11.22
CA THR A 74 -13.96 -10.13 -11.36
C THR A 74 -14.71 -10.27 -12.68
N PHE A 75 -16.02 -10.10 -12.67
CA PHE A 75 -16.84 -10.10 -13.89
C PHE A 75 -17.94 -9.05 -13.81
N PHE A 76 -18.57 -8.77 -14.94
CA PHE A 76 -19.65 -7.80 -15.04
C PHE A 76 -21.00 -8.49 -15.26
N ALA A 77 -21.92 -8.27 -14.33
CA ALA A 77 -23.28 -8.77 -14.34
C ALA A 77 -24.24 -7.69 -14.86
N ALA A 78 -24.53 -7.72 -16.16
CA ALA A 78 -25.31 -6.68 -16.84
C ALA A 78 -26.72 -6.48 -16.24
N GLU A 79 -27.34 -7.53 -15.71
CA GLU A 79 -28.66 -7.45 -15.08
C GLU A 79 -28.65 -6.71 -13.73
N GLN A 80 -27.47 -6.52 -13.14
CA GLN A 80 -27.26 -5.79 -11.89
C GLN A 80 -26.84 -4.33 -12.11
N HIS A 81 -26.45 -3.96 -13.32
CA HIS A 81 -26.01 -2.60 -13.64
C HIS A 81 -27.16 -1.59 -13.66
N ASP A 82 -26.91 -0.36 -13.21
CA ASP A 82 -27.82 0.78 -13.33
C ASP A 82 -27.68 1.42 -14.71
N PRO A 83 -28.58 1.16 -15.67
CA PRO A 83 -28.41 1.63 -17.03
C PRO A 83 -28.53 3.15 -17.17
N GLY A 84 -28.10 3.67 -18.31
CA GLY A 84 -28.25 5.08 -18.67
C GLY A 84 -27.13 5.97 -18.12
N PRO A 85 -27.07 7.23 -18.57
CA PRO A 85 -25.93 8.10 -18.34
C PRO A 85 -25.77 8.48 -16.87
N LYS A 86 -24.53 8.54 -16.39
CA LYS A 86 -24.19 9.03 -15.04
C LYS A 86 -23.42 10.34 -15.14
N ARG A 87 -23.66 11.24 -14.19
CA ARG A 87 -22.91 12.50 -14.09
C ARG A 87 -21.98 12.44 -12.87
N VAL A 88 -20.68 12.48 -13.10
CA VAL A 88 -19.64 12.42 -12.05
C VAL A 88 -18.64 13.54 -12.30
N LEU A 89 -18.36 14.36 -11.29
CA LEU A 89 -17.46 15.52 -11.35
C LEU A 89 -17.80 16.47 -12.50
N GLY A 90 -19.09 16.71 -12.71
CA GLY A 90 -19.60 17.57 -13.76
C GLY A 90 -19.60 16.98 -15.17
N GLN A 91 -18.96 15.82 -15.40
CA GLN A 91 -18.91 15.11 -16.67
C GLN A 91 -20.02 14.07 -16.81
N THR A 92 -20.54 13.90 -18.02
CA THR A 92 -21.59 12.91 -18.33
C THR A 92 -21.00 11.71 -19.05
N TYR A 93 -21.17 10.53 -18.45
CA TYR A 93 -20.69 9.25 -18.98
C TYR A 93 -21.87 8.52 -19.61
N VAL A 94 -21.85 8.41 -20.95
CA VAL A 94 -22.91 7.79 -21.77
C VAL A 94 -22.61 6.35 -22.16
N GLN A 95 -21.41 5.86 -21.83
CA GLN A 95 -21.02 4.47 -22.02
C GLN A 95 -21.99 3.56 -21.25
N ASP A 96 -22.15 2.34 -21.74
CA ASP A 96 -23.02 1.34 -21.13
C ASP A 96 -22.18 0.18 -20.56
N GLY A 97 -22.77 -0.56 -19.64
CA GLY A 97 -22.18 -1.74 -19.04
C GLY A 97 -20.81 -1.47 -18.37
N PRO A 98 -19.82 -2.36 -18.55
CA PRO A 98 -18.56 -2.29 -17.81
C PRO A 98 -17.73 -1.04 -18.15
N ASP A 99 -17.87 -0.51 -19.37
CA ASP A 99 -17.05 0.60 -19.86
C ASP A 99 -17.39 1.93 -19.19
N GLN A 100 -18.59 2.05 -18.60
CA GLN A 100 -19.01 3.27 -17.90
C GLN A 100 -18.14 3.57 -16.69
N ALA A 101 -17.93 2.59 -15.80
CA ALA A 101 -17.04 2.74 -14.66
C ALA A 101 -15.57 2.92 -15.09
N VAL A 102 -15.14 2.23 -16.15
CA VAL A 102 -13.78 2.36 -16.69
C VAL A 102 -13.52 3.77 -17.21
N ALA A 103 -14.50 4.39 -17.87
CA ALA A 103 -14.40 5.78 -18.32
C ALA A 103 -14.25 6.74 -17.13
N VAL A 104 -15.06 6.59 -16.08
CA VAL A 104 -14.92 7.39 -14.86
C VAL A 104 -13.52 7.21 -14.24
N LEU A 105 -13.04 5.97 -14.12
CA LEU A 105 -11.72 5.68 -13.56
C LEU A 105 -10.57 6.31 -14.36
N ARG A 106 -10.68 6.34 -15.69
CA ARG A 106 -9.68 6.98 -16.57
C ARG A 106 -9.62 8.50 -16.35
N ASP A 107 -10.77 9.14 -16.17
CA ASP A 107 -10.82 10.58 -15.93
C ASP A 107 -10.38 10.92 -14.50
N LEU A 108 -10.72 10.09 -13.50
CA LEU A 108 -10.19 10.20 -12.15
C LEU A 108 -8.66 10.09 -12.14
N ALA A 109 -8.07 9.17 -12.91
CA ALA A 109 -6.61 9.01 -12.98
C ALA A 109 -5.87 10.24 -13.57
N ARG A 110 -6.57 11.04 -14.38
CA ARG A 110 -6.06 12.28 -14.99
C ARG A 110 -6.43 13.53 -14.20
N HIS A 111 -7.25 13.41 -13.16
CA HIS A 111 -7.71 14.54 -12.38
C HIS A 111 -6.55 15.20 -11.62
N PRO A 112 -6.40 16.54 -11.62
CA PRO A 112 -5.30 17.22 -10.92
C PRO A 112 -5.15 16.81 -9.45
N SER A 113 -6.25 16.63 -8.71
CA SER A 113 -6.20 16.15 -7.33
C SER A 113 -5.63 14.74 -7.20
N THR A 114 -5.89 13.84 -8.16
CA THR A 114 -5.30 12.49 -8.16
C THR A 114 -3.80 12.55 -8.43
N ILE A 115 -3.39 13.35 -9.42
CA ILE A 115 -1.98 13.54 -9.75
C ILE A 115 -1.22 14.03 -8.52
N HIS A 116 -1.76 15.05 -7.84
CA HIS A 116 -1.20 15.60 -6.61
C HIS A 116 -1.17 14.56 -5.47
N HIS A 117 -2.32 13.95 -5.17
CA HIS A 117 -2.47 13.01 -4.05
C HIS A 117 -1.56 11.80 -4.19
N VAL A 118 -1.53 11.15 -5.36
CA VAL A 118 -0.72 9.96 -5.59
C VAL A 118 0.77 10.32 -5.65
N SER A 119 1.15 11.43 -6.30
CA SER A 119 2.55 11.87 -6.34
C SER A 119 3.07 12.18 -4.94
N ARG A 120 2.28 12.87 -4.09
CA ARG A 120 2.63 13.14 -2.70
C ARG A 120 2.79 11.85 -1.90
N ARG A 121 1.85 10.91 -2.03
CA ARG A 121 1.93 9.61 -1.32
C ARG A 121 3.14 8.80 -1.75
N LEU A 122 3.45 8.76 -3.04
CA LEU A 122 4.62 8.06 -3.58
C LEU A 122 5.91 8.68 -3.04
N ALA A 123 6.06 10.00 -3.15
CA ALA A 123 7.22 10.70 -2.62
C ALA A 123 7.37 10.51 -1.11
N ALA A 124 6.28 10.64 -0.35
CA ALA A 124 6.29 10.48 1.11
C ALA A 124 6.65 9.06 1.56
N HIS A 125 6.28 8.06 0.76
CA HIS A 125 6.64 6.68 1.01
C HIS A 125 8.17 6.48 0.95
N PHE A 126 8.86 7.10 -0.01
CA PHE A 126 10.31 6.91 -0.21
C PHE A 126 11.20 7.93 0.51
N LEU A 127 10.79 9.20 0.58
CA LEU A 127 11.63 10.29 1.11
C LEU A 127 11.21 10.76 2.50
N GLY A 128 10.04 10.33 2.99
CA GLY A 128 9.43 10.84 4.21
C GLY A 128 8.47 12.00 3.97
N ASP A 129 7.79 12.42 5.04
CA ASP A 129 6.64 13.33 4.93
C ASP A 129 7.02 14.80 4.67
N ASP A 130 8.26 15.20 5.01
CA ASP A 130 8.79 16.55 4.80
C ASP A 130 9.42 16.67 3.40
N LEU A 131 8.55 16.86 2.40
CA LEU A 131 8.92 16.85 0.98
C LEU A 131 9.23 18.27 0.47
N PRO A 132 10.39 18.50 -0.18
CA PRO A 132 10.63 19.73 -0.90
C PRO A 132 9.57 19.95 -2.00
N PRO A 133 8.99 21.15 -2.14
CA PRO A 133 7.96 21.41 -3.16
C PRO A 133 8.39 21.06 -4.59
N ALA A 134 9.69 21.20 -4.89
CA ALA A 134 10.27 20.86 -6.19
C ALA A 134 10.18 19.37 -6.53
N VAL A 135 10.26 18.47 -5.53
CA VAL A 135 10.07 17.03 -5.74
C VAL A 135 8.65 16.79 -6.25
N LEU A 136 7.66 17.34 -5.56
CA LEU A 136 6.26 17.12 -5.90
C LEU A 136 5.91 17.69 -7.28
N SER A 137 6.36 18.92 -7.58
CA SER A 137 6.13 19.56 -8.88
C SER A 137 6.65 18.71 -10.05
N ASP A 138 7.85 18.14 -9.91
CA ASP A 138 8.51 17.32 -10.94
C ASP A 138 7.79 15.97 -11.16
N LEU A 139 7.32 15.34 -10.08
CA LEU A 139 6.50 14.12 -10.19
C LEU A 139 5.17 14.37 -10.88
N GLU A 140 4.49 15.46 -10.51
CA GLU A 140 3.21 15.80 -11.13
C GLU A 140 3.36 16.22 -12.60
N GLU A 141 4.43 16.93 -12.96
CA GLU A 141 4.76 17.25 -14.35
C GLU A 141 5.06 15.98 -15.16
N THR A 142 5.86 15.08 -14.59
CA THR A 142 6.15 13.78 -15.20
C THR A 142 4.86 13.00 -15.43
N TRP A 143 3.98 12.93 -14.43
CA TRP A 143 2.69 12.26 -14.54
C TRP A 143 1.84 12.83 -15.68
N ARG A 144 1.74 14.17 -15.77
CA ARG A 144 0.97 14.84 -16.84
C ARG A 144 1.57 14.56 -18.22
N ARG A 145 2.90 14.57 -18.35
CA ARG A 145 3.61 14.32 -19.62
C ARG A 145 3.50 12.87 -20.09
N THR A 146 3.42 11.91 -19.17
CA THR A 146 3.40 10.47 -19.48
C THR A 146 2.02 9.82 -19.36
N ASP A 147 0.97 10.63 -19.19
CA ASP A 147 -0.40 10.16 -18.98
C ASP A 147 -0.52 9.14 -17.82
N GLY A 148 0.21 9.39 -16.74
CA GLY A 148 0.18 8.56 -15.52
C GLY A 148 1.00 7.27 -15.57
N ASP A 149 2.04 7.18 -16.41
CA ASP A 149 2.99 6.06 -16.35
C ASP A 149 3.74 6.06 -15.00
N LEU A 150 3.30 5.19 -14.08
CA LEU A 150 3.88 5.04 -12.75
C LEU A 150 5.36 4.62 -12.78
N ARG A 151 5.83 3.92 -13.83
CA ARG A 151 7.25 3.62 -13.97
C ARG A 151 8.02 4.92 -14.18
N ALA A 152 7.59 5.75 -15.12
CA ALA A 152 8.24 7.02 -15.39
C ALA A 152 8.22 7.97 -14.19
N VAL A 153 7.10 8.04 -13.45
CA VAL A 153 7.00 8.84 -12.22
C VAL A 153 7.94 8.31 -11.13
N THR A 154 8.03 6.98 -10.97
CA THR A 154 8.95 6.37 -9.99
C THR A 154 10.41 6.60 -10.39
N GLU A 155 10.76 6.48 -11.68
CA GLU A 155 12.11 6.79 -12.17
C GLU A 155 12.48 8.26 -11.97
N ALA A 156 11.53 9.18 -12.17
CA ALA A 156 11.75 10.60 -11.89
C ALA A 156 12.11 10.82 -10.42
N LEU A 157 11.34 10.21 -9.49
CA LEU A 157 11.63 10.25 -8.06
C LEU A 157 13.02 9.70 -7.72
N LEU A 158 13.38 8.53 -8.25
CA LEU A 158 14.63 7.86 -7.93
C LEU A 158 15.87 8.59 -8.49
N ARG A 159 15.73 9.33 -9.60
CA ARG A 159 16.83 10.11 -10.21
C ARG A 159 17.11 11.43 -9.49
N ARG A 160 16.21 11.87 -8.61
CA ARG A 160 16.41 13.10 -7.83
C ARG A 160 17.57 12.96 -6.84
N PRO A 161 18.38 14.00 -6.62
CA PRO A 161 19.41 13.99 -5.57
C PRO A 161 18.85 13.60 -4.20
N GLU A 162 17.64 14.10 -3.89
CA GLU A 162 16.93 13.85 -2.64
C GLU A 162 16.75 12.35 -2.33
N SER A 163 16.70 11.47 -3.35
CA SER A 163 16.58 10.02 -3.18
C SER A 163 17.79 9.38 -2.48
N THR A 164 18.93 10.07 -2.47
CA THR A 164 20.18 9.62 -1.84
C THR A 164 20.68 10.58 -0.75
N THR A 165 20.32 11.86 -0.81
CA THR A 165 20.81 12.88 0.12
C THR A 165 19.90 13.09 1.33
N MET A 166 18.60 12.80 1.22
CA MET A 166 17.70 12.92 2.37
C MET A 166 17.94 11.80 3.39
N ALA A 167 17.73 12.11 4.66
CA ALA A 167 17.88 11.14 5.72
C ALA A 167 16.83 10.02 5.59
N VAL A 168 17.27 8.80 5.90
CA VAL A 168 16.42 7.60 5.96
C VAL A 168 15.52 7.69 7.20
N VAL A 169 14.36 8.31 7.05
CA VAL A 169 13.48 8.64 8.19
C VAL A 169 12.35 7.63 8.41
N LYS A 170 11.99 6.81 7.42
CA LYS A 170 10.80 5.95 7.51
C LYS A 170 11.10 4.68 8.31
N ARG A 171 10.21 4.33 9.23
CA ARG A 171 10.30 3.10 10.00
C ARG A 171 9.85 1.95 9.10
N ARG A 172 10.67 0.90 8.99
CA ARG A 172 10.25 -0.33 8.32
C ARG A 172 9.06 -0.93 9.05
N PRO A 173 7.92 -1.17 8.39
CA PRO A 173 6.84 -1.99 8.92
C PRO A 173 7.33 -3.43 9.20
N PRO A 174 6.64 -4.19 10.07
CA PRO A 174 7.05 -5.55 10.44
C PRO A 174 7.38 -6.47 9.25
N MET A 175 6.58 -6.44 8.19
CA MET A 175 6.78 -7.24 6.99
C MET A 175 8.12 -6.94 6.31
N GLU A 176 8.43 -5.67 6.11
CA GLU A 176 9.70 -5.26 5.51
C GLU A 176 10.89 -5.53 6.43
N PHE A 177 10.71 -5.33 7.75
CA PHE A 177 11.73 -5.62 8.74
C PHE A 177 12.13 -7.10 8.71
N ILE A 178 11.16 -8.02 8.74
CA ILE A 178 11.43 -9.45 8.69
C ILE A 178 12.04 -9.85 7.34
N MET A 179 11.50 -9.36 6.21
CA MET A 179 12.07 -9.64 4.89
C MET A 179 13.52 -9.17 4.76
N ALA A 180 13.82 -7.97 5.25
CA ALA A 180 15.19 -7.47 5.26
C ALA A 180 16.08 -8.31 6.19
N ALA A 181 15.57 -8.73 7.36
CA ALA A 181 16.34 -9.52 8.31
C ALA A 181 16.68 -10.89 7.71
N CYS A 182 15.71 -11.54 7.07
CA CYS A 182 15.93 -12.76 6.30
C CYS A 182 17.00 -12.57 5.21
N ARG A 183 16.99 -11.44 4.50
CA ARG A 183 17.99 -11.13 3.46
C ARG A 183 19.39 -10.94 4.04
N VAL A 184 19.54 -10.18 5.13
CA VAL A 184 20.83 -9.96 5.80
C VAL A 184 21.38 -11.26 6.37
N LEU A 185 20.52 -12.10 6.94
CA LEU A 185 20.93 -13.37 7.55
C LEU A 185 21.12 -14.50 6.54
N GLY A 186 20.76 -14.30 5.27
CA GLY A 186 20.75 -15.37 4.25
C GLY A 186 19.80 -16.52 4.60
N HIS A 187 18.72 -16.25 5.34
CA HIS A 187 17.82 -17.28 5.86
C HIS A 187 16.35 -16.95 5.61
N ALA A 188 15.62 -17.88 4.99
CA ALA A 188 14.17 -17.74 4.80
C ALA A 188 13.40 -18.25 6.02
N ALA A 189 12.51 -17.42 6.57
CA ALA A 189 11.59 -17.86 7.60
C ALA A 189 10.50 -18.78 6.99
N PRO A 190 10.17 -19.92 7.60
CA PRO A 190 9.03 -20.72 7.17
C PRO A 190 7.71 -19.92 7.26
N ALA A 191 6.79 -20.14 6.32
CA ALA A 191 5.59 -19.32 6.15
C ALA A 191 4.70 -19.26 7.41
N GLY A 192 4.49 -20.39 8.10
CA GLY A 192 3.65 -20.44 9.31
C GLY A 192 4.16 -19.53 10.44
N PRO A 193 5.41 -19.72 10.91
CA PRO A 193 6.05 -18.79 11.85
C PRO A 193 6.02 -17.34 11.42
N LEU A 194 6.32 -17.05 10.15
CA LEU A 194 6.30 -15.70 9.60
C LEU A 194 4.94 -15.02 9.80
N LEU A 195 3.84 -15.69 9.44
CA LEU A 195 2.48 -15.13 9.59
C LEU A 195 2.12 -14.82 11.04
N ARG A 196 2.51 -15.70 11.98
CA ARG A 196 2.31 -15.48 13.41
C ARG A 196 3.14 -14.31 13.93
N ASP A 197 4.41 -14.23 13.54
CA ASP A 197 5.32 -13.16 13.97
C ASP A 197 4.85 -11.80 13.46
N LEU A 198 4.37 -11.73 12.22
CA LEU A 198 3.76 -10.53 11.64
C LEU A 198 2.50 -10.10 12.40
N GLY A 199 1.65 -11.05 12.77
CA GLY A 199 0.48 -10.77 13.62
C GLY A 199 0.86 -10.27 15.01
N ALA A 200 1.86 -10.87 15.65
CA ALA A 200 2.37 -10.43 16.95
C ALA A 200 2.99 -9.01 16.90
N MET A 201 3.55 -8.62 15.75
CA MET A 201 4.06 -7.26 15.51
C MET A 201 2.98 -6.29 15.02
N GLY A 202 1.71 -6.71 14.95
CA GLY A 202 0.58 -5.84 14.59
C GLY A 202 0.36 -5.64 13.09
N GLN A 203 0.98 -6.45 12.22
CA GLN A 203 0.83 -6.37 10.76
C GLN A 203 0.43 -7.72 10.14
N SER A 204 -0.73 -8.25 10.51
CA SER A 204 -1.25 -9.50 9.95
C SER A 204 -1.45 -9.44 8.43
N VAL A 205 -0.97 -10.46 7.70
CA VAL A 205 -1.08 -10.49 6.23
C VAL A 205 -2.57 -10.50 5.81
N PHE A 206 -2.90 -9.72 4.78
CA PHE A 206 -4.26 -9.54 4.24
C PHE A 206 -5.33 -9.09 5.24
N SER A 207 -4.92 -8.54 6.39
CA SER A 207 -5.82 -8.22 7.51
C SER A 207 -5.67 -6.78 7.98
N ALA A 208 -5.48 -5.83 7.05
CA ALA A 208 -5.50 -4.41 7.39
C ALA A 208 -6.88 -4.00 7.92
N ASN A 209 -6.92 -3.15 8.94
CA ASN A 209 -8.16 -2.76 9.63
C ASN A 209 -9.07 -1.85 8.80
N SER A 210 -8.61 -1.35 7.65
CA SER A 210 -9.36 -0.41 6.83
C SER A 210 -8.97 -0.49 5.35
N PRO A 211 -9.81 0.01 4.43
CA PRO A 211 -9.55 -0.03 2.98
C PRO A 211 -8.30 0.76 2.55
N LYS A 212 -7.86 1.74 3.34
CA LYS A 212 -6.61 2.49 3.09
C LYS A 212 -5.34 1.64 3.22
N GLY A 213 -5.46 0.43 3.78
CA GLY A 213 -4.32 -0.46 4.03
C GLY A 213 -3.61 -0.16 5.34
N TRP A 214 -2.34 -0.55 5.42
CA TRP A 214 -1.49 -0.30 6.58
C TRP A 214 -1.02 1.16 6.62
N PRO A 215 -0.87 1.75 7.82
CA PRO A 215 -0.42 3.14 7.96
C PRO A 215 1.01 3.32 7.45
N GLU A 216 1.27 4.50 6.89
CA GLU A 216 2.59 4.90 6.41
C GLU A 216 3.39 5.62 7.49
N GLU A 217 2.72 6.19 8.48
CA GLU A 217 3.30 7.02 9.51
C GLU A 217 4.19 6.22 10.48
N ASN A 218 5.33 6.79 10.85
CA ASN A 218 6.29 6.12 11.74
C ASN A 218 5.70 5.77 13.10
N ASN A 219 4.80 6.61 13.63
CA ASN A 219 4.19 6.44 14.95
C ASN A 219 3.43 5.10 15.08
N ALA A 220 2.86 4.60 13.99
CA ALA A 220 2.15 3.33 13.96
C ALA A 220 3.08 2.12 14.17
N TRP A 221 4.39 2.29 13.95
CA TRP A 221 5.38 1.20 13.94
C TRP A 221 6.42 1.30 15.05
N VAL A 222 6.28 2.25 15.97
CA VAL A 222 7.22 2.50 17.09
C VAL A 222 6.56 2.39 18.47
N ALA A 223 5.36 1.79 18.56
CA ALA A 223 4.74 1.49 19.84
C ALA A 223 5.67 0.62 20.71
N PRO A 224 5.79 0.89 22.04
CA PRO A 224 6.72 0.19 22.93
C PRO A 224 6.63 -1.35 22.83
N ASP A 225 5.41 -1.89 22.83
CA ASP A 225 5.17 -3.33 22.70
C ASP A 225 5.64 -3.87 21.34
N GLY A 226 5.45 -3.11 20.26
CA GLY A 226 5.93 -3.48 18.92
C GLY A 226 7.46 -3.53 18.85
N ILE A 227 8.15 -2.58 19.49
CA ILE A 227 9.63 -2.57 19.57
C ILE A 227 10.14 -3.75 20.39
N ARG A 228 9.50 -4.04 21.52
CA ARG A 228 9.83 -5.21 22.34
C ARG A 228 9.66 -6.51 21.55
N THR A 229 8.53 -6.69 20.87
CA THR A 229 8.27 -7.88 20.04
C THR A 229 9.33 -8.06 18.95
N ARG A 230 9.81 -6.97 18.32
CA ARG A 230 10.91 -7.02 17.35
C ARG A 230 12.23 -7.47 17.99
N LEU A 231 12.54 -6.99 19.18
CA LEU A 231 13.73 -7.40 19.92
C LEU A 231 13.67 -8.88 20.28
N ASP A 232 12.55 -9.33 20.85
CA ASP A 232 12.32 -10.74 21.22
C ASP A 232 12.41 -11.64 20.00
N TRP A 233 11.82 -11.24 18.88
CA TRP A 233 11.94 -11.93 17.60
C TRP A 233 13.40 -12.01 17.11
N SER A 234 14.13 -10.91 17.16
CA SER A 234 15.54 -10.83 16.71
C SER A 234 16.44 -11.76 17.53
N MET A 235 16.25 -11.78 18.86
CA MET A 235 16.95 -12.71 19.75
C MET A 235 16.59 -14.17 19.44
N ASN A 236 15.31 -14.47 19.22
CA ASN A 236 14.84 -15.82 18.93
C ASN A 236 15.38 -16.37 17.59
N VAL A 237 15.43 -15.54 16.55
CA VAL A 237 16.01 -15.93 15.26
C VAL A 237 17.50 -16.18 15.42
N ALA A 238 18.24 -15.26 16.05
CA ALA A 238 19.68 -15.43 16.30
C ALA A 238 19.98 -16.69 17.15
N ALA A 239 19.11 -17.01 18.12
CA ALA A 239 19.27 -18.18 18.97
C ALA A 239 19.18 -19.51 18.20
N ARG A 240 18.35 -19.57 17.16
CA ARG A 240 18.07 -20.78 16.36
C ARG A 240 19.10 -21.05 15.27
N MET A 241 19.83 -20.03 14.82
CA MET A 241 20.88 -20.20 13.82
C MET A 241 22.02 -21.07 14.37
N GLN A 242 22.43 -22.06 13.57
CA GLN A 242 23.54 -22.98 13.88
C GLN A 242 24.86 -22.42 13.34
N ASP A 243 24.88 -22.00 12.07
CA ASP A 243 26.03 -21.39 11.40
C ASP A 243 25.87 -19.87 11.32
N LEU A 244 26.20 -19.16 12.40
CA LEU A 244 26.20 -17.70 12.38
C LEU A 244 27.46 -17.16 11.70
N ALA A 245 27.28 -16.41 10.62
CA ALA A 245 28.31 -15.48 10.18
C ALA A 245 28.58 -14.42 11.26
N ASP A 246 29.80 -13.89 11.26
CA ASP A 246 30.20 -12.81 12.17
C ASP A 246 29.26 -11.60 11.98
N PRO A 247 28.56 -11.12 13.04
CA PRO A 247 27.65 -9.99 12.93
C PRO A 247 28.35 -8.71 12.44
N ARG A 248 29.66 -8.56 12.65
CA ARG A 248 30.44 -7.43 12.13
C ARG A 248 30.52 -7.49 10.60
N THR A 249 30.87 -8.65 10.07
CA THR A 249 30.94 -8.91 8.63
C THR A 249 29.58 -8.73 7.97
N LEU A 250 28.51 -9.23 8.59
CA LEU A 250 27.14 -9.07 8.08
C LEU A 250 26.71 -7.60 8.05
N ALA A 251 27.03 -6.84 9.11
CA ALA A 251 26.71 -5.41 9.16
C ALA A 251 27.38 -4.63 8.03
N GLU A 252 28.65 -4.92 7.77
CA GLU A 252 29.42 -4.30 6.69
C GLU A 252 28.87 -4.65 5.31
N GLN A 253 28.56 -5.93 5.09
CA GLN A 253 27.97 -6.39 3.83
C GLN A 253 26.59 -5.79 3.59
N ALA A 254 25.79 -5.62 4.65
CA ALA A 254 24.43 -5.11 4.55
C ALA A 254 24.37 -3.60 4.35
N PHE A 255 25.25 -2.84 5.00
CA PHE A 255 25.09 -1.38 5.12
C PHE A 255 26.30 -0.58 4.62
N GLY A 256 27.48 -1.17 4.50
CA GLY A 256 28.68 -0.53 3.96
C GLY A 256 28.93 0.88 4.55
N SER A 257 28.93 1.88 3.67
CA SER A 257 29.15 3.29 4.03
C SER A 257 28.05 3.92 4.89
N VAL A 258 26.86 3.30 4.96
CA VAL A 258 25.74 3.76 5.78
C VAL A 258 25.86 3.29 7.23
N LEU A 259 26.69 2.27 7.50
CA LEU A 259 26.86 1.71 8.84
C LEU A 259 27.59 2.69 9.76
N THR A 260 26.90 3.14 10.80
CA THR A 260 27.41 4.15 11.73
C THR A 260 28.40 3.58 12.75
N GLU A 261 29.32 4.42 13.23
CA GLU A 261 30.31 4.03 14.24
C GLU A 261 29.69 3.55 15.57
N PRO A 262 28.62 4.17 16.10
CA PRO A 262 27.92 3.64 17.27
C PRO A 262 27.41 2.21 17.06
N THR A 263 26.82 1.90 15.89
CA THR A 263 26.35 0.55 15.58
C THR A 263 27.53 -0.44 15.46
N ARG A 264 28.63 -0.04 14.82
CA ARG A 264 29.87 -0.85 14.74
C ARG A 264 30.39 -1.23 16.12
N GLN A 265 30.51 -0.25 17.02
CA GLN A 265 30.99 -0.48 18.38
C GLN A 265 30.02 -1.35 19.20
N ALA A 266 28.72 -1.12 19.07
CA ALA A 266 27.71 -1.92 19.78
C ALA A 266 27.78 -3.40 19.36
N ILE A 267 27.93 -3.68 18.07
CA ILE A 267 28.08 -5.05 17.56
C ILE A 267 29.40 -5.67 18.03
N ALA A 268 30.51 -4.91 17.95
CA ALA A 268 31.84 -5.41 18.34
C ALA A 268 31.96 -5.74 19.83
N ARG A 269 31.20 -5.02 20.69
CA ARG A 269 31.17 -5.25 22.15
C ARG A 269 30.13 -6.28 22.59
N ALA A 270 29.41 -6.90 21.66
CA ALA A 270 28.41 -7.90 21.99
C ALA A 270 29.06 -9.12 22.67
N GLU A 271 28.47 -9.59 23.78
CA GLU A 271 28.98 -10.72 24.56
C GLU A 271 29.02 -12.05 23.77
N SER A 272 28.27 -12.15 22.68
CA SER A 272 28.28 -13.31 21.79
C SER A 272 27.86 -12.93 20.38
N PRO A 273 28.22 -13.74 19.36
CA PRO A 273 27.75 -13.53 17.98
C PRO A 273 26.23 -13.42 17.87
N LYS A 274 25.49 -14.24 18.63
CA LYS A 274 24.01 -14.23 18.65
C LYS A 274 23.44 -12.90 19.17
N ARG A 275 24.02 -12.34 20.23
CA ARG A 275 23.64 -10.99 20.70
C ARG A 275 24.06 -9.91 19.70
N GLY A 276 25.20 -10.07 19.03
CA GLY A 276 25.63 -9.17 17.96
C GLY A 276 24.64 -9.12 16.80
N ILE A 277 24.06 -10.26 16.41
CA ILE A 277 22.97 -10.30 15.42
C ILE A 277 21.73 -9.56 15.92
N ALA A 278 21.31 -9.79 17.17
CA ALA A 278 20.15 -9.08 17.71
C ALA A 278 20.38 -7.55 17.73
N ILE A 279 21.59 -7.09 18.09
CA ILE A 279 21.99 -5.69 18.02
C ILE A 279 21.96 -5.16 16.58
N LEU A 280 22.52 -5.92 15.62
CA LEU A 280 22.48 -5.58 14.20
C LEU A 280 21.04 -5.43 13.71
N LEU A 281 20.15 -6.38 14.04
CA LEU A 281 18.75 -6.34 13.63
C LEU A 281 17.99 -5.17 14.27
N MET A 282 18.36 -4.79 15.50
CA MET A 282 17.74 -3.67 16.22
C MET A 282 18.41 -2.31 15.95
N SER A 283 19.45 -2.26 15.11
CA SER A 283 20.15 -1.03 14.72
C SER A 283 19.25 -0.05 13.97
N SER A 284 19.62 1.23 13.99
CA SER A 284 18.87 2.29 13.30
C SER A 284 18.80 2.04 11.78
N GLU A 285 19.91 1.59 11.22
CA GLU A 285 20.12 1.26 9.81
C GLU A 285 19.20 0.12 9.37
N MET A 286 18.97 -0.86 10.25
CA MET A 286 18.07 -1.98 9.96
C MET A 286 16.59 -1.65 10.13
N GLN A 287 16.28 -0.78 11.10
CA GLN A 287 14.91 -0.44 11.45
C GLN A 287 14.30 0.61 10.52
N ARG A 288 15.11 1.27 9.69
CA ARG A 288 14.67 2.38 8.83
C ARG A 288 14.88 2.08 7.34
N ARG A 289 14.09 2.74 6.49
CA ARG A 289 14.21 2.74 5.04
C ARG A 289 13.88 4.11 4.46
#